data_AF-A0A946BGI8-F1
#
_entry.id   AF-A0A946BGI8-F1
#
_cell.length_a   1.000
_cell.length_b   1.000
_cell.length_c   1.000
_cell.angle_alpha   90.00
_cell.angle_beta   90.00
_cell.angle_gamma   90.00
#
_symmetry.space_group_name_H-M   'P 1'
#
loop_
_entity.id
_entity.type
_entity.pdbx_description
1 polymer ?
#
loop_
_entity_poly.entity_id
_entity_poly.type
_entity_poly.pdbx_seq_one_letter_code
_entity_poly.pdbx_strand_id
1 'polypeptide(L)'
;MIFLEKLIKSIRSAAVYNPDVQASPSCILWTDRDRQWEAIIPRLKTEMPELFVLGEYVPEKQEGPGIWLRCVLAGTIEGLKFSEKYLPVFYLPGISRQDLRAVENCKEELKPIAELQYRGVIWSQINAKDWTVLAFLKSDQGGLGLDAAMDKEAKNAMQLSLYRLLDEDVELLKGKRLDKNFFNTLLTGGDPIRELLQWLDKGEVFKEVQGENEWKAFNSVCESQLAYNPENDGAFAGFEKLAKRSGAWKTVWERYCEAPKRYPNIPGSIRNCPMPDPDLFSSEESHGGWPQWNEVQEDKLRDALNGLNNLTPDKARIKIFELEKSHEQRRDLVWADLGFSSLASSLEPLFNLARITQESLVAGTISDLKEGYLQWGWKVDRMVIEILFHVDSQKDFEAVTTAIRAVYLPWVEDFARYFQKVVGLEGYPEIRTQAPLYETGSTGECVIFIDGLRFDTAKRLQELLFDSKVTIKENIIWAALPSVT
;
A
#
# COMPACT_ATOMS: atom_id res chain seq x y z
N MET A 1 -8.47 27.50 2.91
CA MET A 1 -8.10 28.24 4.16
C MET A 1 -8.30 27.24 5.26
N ILE A 2 -7.24 26.93 6.01
CA ILE A 2 -7.29 25.81 6.96
C ILE A 2 -8.14 26.18 8.18
N PHE A 3 -8.63 25.16 8.89
CA PHE A 3 -9.49 25.33 10.05
C PHE A 3 -8.87 26.26 11.10
N LEU A 4 -7.57 26.11 11.36
CA LEU A 4 -6.82 26.95 12.31
C LEU A 4 -6.93 28.44 11.99
N GLU A 5 -6.73 28.82 10.72
CA GLU A 5 -6.80 30.21 10.27
C GLU A 5 -8.21 30.80 10.45
N LYS A 6 -9.24 30.00 10.18
CA LYS A 6 -10.64 30.40 10.39
C LYS A 6 -10.97 30.58 11.86
N LEU A 7 -10.48 29.69 12.73
CA LEU A 7 -10.66 29.79 14.18
C LEU A 7 -9.99 31.05 14.73
N ILE A 8 -8.72 31.29 14.40
CA ILE A 8 -7.98 32.48 14.82
C ILE A 8 -8.68 33.76 14.32
N LYS A 9 -9.13 33.75 13.05
CA LYS A 9 -9.87 34.88 12.49
C LYS A 9 -11.18 35.12 13.22
N SER A 10 -11.93 34.07 13.58
CA SER A 10 -13.19 34.20 14.32
C SER A 10 -12.96 34.80 15.70
N ILE A 11 -11.98 34.29 16.45
CA ILE A 11 -11.62 34.81 17.78
C ILE A 11 -11.23 36.29 17.68
N ARG A 12 -10.31 36.65 16.78
CA ARG A 12 -9.87 38.05 16.60
C ARG A 12 -11.01 38.97 16.14
N SER A 13 -11.95 38.46 15.35
CA SER A 13 -13.11 39.24 14.88
C SER A 13 -14.10 39.58 16.00
N ALA A 14 -14.04 38.92 17.15
CA ALA A 14 -14.83 39.29 18.33
C ALA A 14 -14.53 40.72 18.81
N ALA A 15 -13.33 41.23 18.54
CA ALA A 15 -12.94 42.60 18.88
C ALA A 15 -13.60 43.68 18.01
N VAL A 16 -14.29 43.31 16.91
CA VAL A 16 -14.97 44.29 16.05
C VAL A 16 -16.14 44.89 16.82
N TYR A 17 -16.13 46.22 16.94
CA TYR A 17 -17.15 46.99 17.67
C TYR A 17 -17.62 48.16 16.81
N ASN A 18 -18.81 48.69 17.13
CA ASN A 18 -19.29 49.93 16.53
C ASN A 18 -18.88 51.11 17.43
N PRO A 19 -17.96 51.99 16.97
CA PRO A 19 -17.49 53.12 17.76
C PRO A 19 -18.59 54.15 18.08
N ASP A 20 -19.68 54.18 17.33
CA ASP A 20 -20.82 55.07 17.59
C ASP A 20 -21.70 54.57 18.77
N VAL A 21 -21.56 53.31 19.18
CA VAL A 21 -22.42 52.65 20.18
C VAL A 21 -21.63 52.17 21.40
N GLN A 22 -20.36 51.81 21.24
CA GLN A 22 -19.54 51.17 22.28
C GLN A 22 -18.10 51.67 22.26
N ALA A 23 -17.48 51.70 23.44
CA ALA A 23 -16.03 51.90 23.55
C ALA A 23 -15.27 50.65 23.06
N SER A 24 -14.01 50.84 22.64
CA SER A 24 -13.17 49.74 22.19
C SER A 24 -12.97 48.71 23.31
N PRO A 25 -13.14 47.41 23.04
CA PRO A 25 -12.92 46.37 24.04
C PRO A 25 -11.43 46.34 24.44
N SER A 26 -11.16 46.13 25.71
CA SER A 26 -9.78 46.04 26.22
C SER A 26 -9.14 44.67 25.98
N CYS A 27 -9.95 43.60 25.86
CA CYS A 27 -9.50 42.23 25.64
C CYS A 27 -10.65 41.37 25.08
N ILE A 28 -10.31 40.17 24.58
CA ILE A 28 -11.27 39.12 24.24
C ILE A 28 -11.24 38.05 25.34
N LEU A 29 -12.40 37.69 25.87
CA LEU A 29 -12.59 36.59 26.82
C LEU A 29 -13.12 35.37 26.06
N TRP A 30 -12.41 34.24 26.18
CA TRP A 30 -12.80 32.97 25.61
C TRP A 30 -13.16 31.99 26.74
N THR A 31 -14.47 31.82 26.96
CA THR A 31 -15.04 30.89 27.93
C THR A 31 -15.19 29.49 27.35
N ASP A 32 -14.76 28.46 28.11
CA ASP A 32 -14.83 27.05 27.71
C ASP A 32 -15.14 26.15 28.91
N ARG A 33 -16.42 26.11 29.31
CA ARG A 33 -16.90 25.36 30.47
C ARG A 33 -16.50 23.88 30.47
N ASP A 34 -16.57 23.25 29.30
CA ASP A 34 -16.35 21.81 29.14
C ASP A 34 -14.90 21.48 28.72
N ARG A 35 -14.01 22.48 28.67
CA ARG A 35 -12.58 22.32 28.32
C ARG A 35 -12.38 21.68 26.95
N GLN A 36 -13.29 21.89 26.00
CA GLN A 36 -13.24 21.19 24.71
C GLN A 36 -12.08 21.64 23.83
N TRP A 37 -11.60 22.86 24.03
CA TRP A 37 -10.53 23.45 23.22
C TRP A 37 -9.16 23.33 23.87
N GLU A 38 -9.08 22.87 25.12
CA GLU A 38 -7.86 22.87 25.94
C GLU A 38 -6.69 22.15 25.24
N ALA A 39 -6.98 21.04 24.55
CA ALA A 39 -6.00 20.22 23.82
C ALA A 39 -5.27 20.97 22.68
N ILE A 40 -5.87 22.02 22.10
CA ILE A 40 -5.28 22.76 20.97
C ILE A 40 -4.63 24.08 21.37
N ILE A 41 -4.77 24.52 22.62
CA ILE A 41 -4.24 25.79 23.10
C ILE A 41 -2.72 25.93 22.91
N PRO A 42 -1.89 24.88 23.15
CA PRO A 42 -0.45 24.98 22.88
C PRO A 42 -0.13 25.31 21.42
N ARG A 43 -0.86 24.71 20.47
CA ARG A 43 -0.70 25.00 19.04
C ARG A 43 -1.15 26.42 18.71
N LEU A 44 -2.28 26.85 19.26
CA LEU A 44 -2.81 28.21 19.06
C LEU A 44 -1.86 29.29 19.59
N LYS A 45 -1.22 29.10 20.75
CA LYS A 45 -0.24 30.05 21.30
C LYS A 45 0.95 30.30 20.36
N THR A 46 1.30 29.31 19.53
CA THR A 46 2.36 29.46 18.52
C THR A 46 1.98 30.48 17.43
N GLU A 47 0.68 30.55 17.08
CA GLU A 47 0.15 31.44 16.02
C GLU A 47 -0.51 32.72 16.58
N MET A 48 -0.82 32.73 17.89
CA MET A 48 -1.46 33.82 18.62
C MET A 48 -0.61 34.20 19.84
N PRO A 49 0.44 35.02 19.67
CA PRO A 49 1.24 35.52 20.79
C PRO A 49 0.44 36.31 21.83
N GLU A 50 -0.73 36.83 21.45
CA GLU A 50 -1.66 37.54 22.34
C GLU A 50 -2.59 36.61 23.16
N LEU A 51 -2.46 35.29 23.05
CA LEU A 51 -3.29 34.31 23.75
C LEU A 51 -2.69 33.91 25.12
N PHE A 52 -3.40 34.22 26.20
CA PHE A 52 -3.03 33.88 27.58
C PHE A 52 -4.08 32.98 28.22
N VAL A 53 -3.65 32.12 29.13
CA VAL A 53 -4.50 31.10 29.76
C VAL A 53 -4.64 31.37 31.25
N LEU A 54 -5.88 31.31 31.74
CA LEU A 54 -6.14 31.29 33.18
C LEU A 54 -5.72 29.93 33.75
N GLY A 55 -4.81 29.94 34.72
CA GLY A 55 -4.28 28.73 35.35
C GLY A 55 -3.25 29.02 36.43
N GLU A 56 -2.34 28.06 36.63
CA GLU A 56 -1.21 28.21 37.54
C GLU A 56 -0.19 29.21 36.99
N TYR A 57 0.58 29.86 37.87
CA TYR A 57 1.56 30.86 37.46
C TYR A 57 2.75 30.23 36.72
N VAL A 58 2.68 30.21 35.39
CA VAL A 58 3.72 29.70 34.48
C VAL A 58 3.87 30.68 33.30
N PRO A 59 4.48 31.87 33.54
CA PRO A 59 4.52 32.95 32.56
C PRO A 59 5.26 32.58 31.28
N GLU A 60 6.23 31.65 31.32
CA GLU A 60 6.95 31.15 30.15
C GLU A 60 6.03 30.44 29.16
N LYS A 61 4.93 29.87 29.66
CA LYS A 61 3.88 29.25 28.85
C LYS A 61 2.71 30.18 28.58
N GLN A 62 2.79 31.47 28.91
CA GLN A 62 1.68 32.41 28.83
C GLN A 62 0.45 31.95 29.64
N GLU A 63 0.68 31.42 30.84
CA GLU A 63 -0.34 30.92 31.75
C GLU A 63 -0.18 31.54 33.14
N GLY A 64 -1.29 31.90 33.77
CA GLY A 64 -1.25 32.45 35.12
C GLY A 64 -2.61 32.74 35.74
N PRO A 65 -2.63 33.07 37.04
CA PRO A 65 -3.86 33.35 37.76
C PRO A 65 -4.49 34.66 37.29
N GLY A 66 -5.76 34.90 37.65
CA GLY A 66 -6.49 36.10 37.22
C GLY A 66 -5.76 37.41 37.51
N ILE A 67 -5.08 37.52 38.66
CA ILE A 67 -4.29 38.72 38.99
C ILE A 67 -3.14 38.95 37.99
N TRP A 68 -2.52 37.88 37.52
CA TRP A 68 -1.46 37.95 36.51
C TRP A 68 -2.01 38.38 35.15
N LEU A 69 -3.15 37.81 34.72
CA LEU A 69 -3.83 38.24 33.49
C LEU A 69 -4.21 39.73 33.52
N ARG A 70 -4.60 40.24 34.69
CA ARG A 70 -4.85 41.68 34.89
C ARG A 70 -3.56 42.51 34.71
N CYS A 71 -2.42 42.03 35.19
CA CYS A 71 -1.12 42.66 34.94
C CYS A 71 -0.69 42.60 33.48
N VAL A 72 -0.97 41.49 32.78
CA VAL A 72 -0.77 41.37 31.31
C VAL A 72 -1.56 42.46 30.59
N LEU A 73 -2.85 42.62 30.92
CA LEU A 73 -3.71 43.64 30.32
C LEU A 73 -3.22 45.07 30.61
N ALA A 74 -2.73 45.31 31.82
CA ALA A 74 -2.20 46.61 32.23
C ALA A 74 -0.82 46.93 31.62
N GLY A 75 -0.17 45.96 30.96
CA GLY A 75 1.17 46.15 30.39
C GLY A 75 2.28 46.33 31.44
N THR A 76 2.08 45.85 32.67
CA THR A 76 3.02 46.07 33.79
C THR A 76 4.06 44.95 33.94
N ILE A 77 4.05 43.95 33.06
CA ILE A 77 4.95 42.79 33.14
C ILE A 77 6.17 43.04 32.26
N GLU A 78 7.34 43.14 32.90
CA GLU A 78 8.61 43.32 32.19
C GLU A 78 8.93 42.12 31.29
N GLY A 79 9.38 42.39 30.06
CA GLY A 79 9.79 41.37 29.09
C GLY A 79 8.66 40.71 28.30
N LEU A 80 7.39 40.90 28.68
CA LEU A 80 6.25 40.35 27.96
C LEU A 80 5.85 41.26 26.79
N LYS A 81 6.26 40.91 25.56
CA LYS A 81 5.88 41.63 24.34
C LYS A 81 5.04 40.74 23.43
N PHE A 82 3.79 41.11 23.22
CA PHE A 82 2.93 40.56 22.18
C PHE A 82 2.53 41.68 21.21
N SER A 83 1.95 41.30 20.07
CA SER A 83 1.66 42.23 18.98
C SER A 83 0.70 43.35 19.42
N GLU A 84 1.09 44.61 19.27
CA GLU A 84 0.20 45.77 19.48
C GLU A 84 -0.98 45.81 18.49
N LYS A 85 -0.92 45.00 17.43
CA LYS A 85 -1.98 44.91 16.41
C LYS A 85 -3.24 44.20 16.92
N TYR A 86 -3.11 43.30 17.89
CA TYR A 86 -4.20 42.44 18.35
C TYR A 86 -4.45 42.62 19.85
N LEU A 87 -5.73 42.61 20.25
CA LEU A 87 -6.09 42.66 21.65
C LEU A 87 -5.70 41.36 22.38
N PRO A 88 -5.33 41.42 23.67
CA PRO A 88 -5.12 40.23 24.48
C PRO A 88 -6.35 39.30 24.44
N VAL A 89 -6.12 38.01 24.26
CA VAL A 89 -7.13 36.97 24.33
C VAL A 89 -6.90 36.15 25.60
N PHE A 90 -7.89 36.08 26.48
CA PHE A 90 -7.85 35.29 27.70
C PHE A 90 -8.72 34.04 27.56
N TYR A 91 -8.07 32.88 27.44
CA TYR A 91 -8.72 31.58 27.47
C TYR A 91 -8.96 31.13 28.91
N LEU A 92 -10.21 30.79 29.20
CA LEU A 92 -10.70 30.51 30.55
C LEU A 92 -11.24 29.06 30.62
N PRO A 93 -10.35 28.05 30.78
CA PRO A 93 -10.75 26.65 30.80
C PRO A 93 -11.61 26.35 32.02
N GLY A 94 -12.74 25.66 31.81
CA GLY A 94 -13.68 25.30 32.88
C GLY A 94 -14.59 26.44 33.33
N ILE A 95 -14.54 27.61 32.68
CA ILE A 95 -15.31 28.80 33.05
C ILE A 95 -16.34 29.09 31.97
N SER A 96 -17.61 29.19 32.35
CA SER A 96 -18.67 29.62 31.46
C SER A 96 -18.92 31.11 31.54
N ARG A 97 -19.62 31.66 30.54
CA ARG A 97 -20.09 33.06 30.59
C ARG A 97 -20.92 33.38 31.85
N GLN A 98 -21.70 32.43 32.36
CA GLN A 98 -22.53 32.64 33.55
C GLN A 98 -21.68 32.79 34.81
N ASP A 99 -20.57 32.05 34.91
CA ASP A 99 -19.65 32.12 36.04
C ASP A 99 -19.00 33.50 36.14
N LEU A 100 -18.63 34.10 35.00
CA LEU A 100 -18.11 35.47 34.96
C LEU A 100 -19.15 36.52 35.35
N ARG A 101 -20.43 36.30 35.00
CA ARG A 101 -21.53 37.25 35.29
C ARG A 101 -22.03 37.17 36.73
N ALA A 102 -21.81 36.07 37.42
CA ALA A 102 -22.25 35.85 38.79
C ALA A 102 -21.35 36.59 39.79
N VAL A 103 -21.33 37.93 39.76
CA VAL A 103 -20.41 38.75 40.58
C VAL A 103 -20.55 38.47 42.08
N GLU A 104 -21.77 38.23 42.58
CA GLU A 104 -22.03 37.91 43.99
C GLU A 104 -21.49 36.54 44.42
N ASN A 105 -21.39 35.58 43.50
CA ASN A 105 -20.92 34.21 43.73
C ASN A 105 -19.63 33.92 42.94
N CYS A 106 -18.84 34.96 42.62
CA CYS A 106 -17.68 34.85 41.77
C CYS A 106 -16.55 34.11 42.50
N LYS A 107 -16.02 33.05 41.87
CA LYS A 107 -14.87 32.29 42.39
C LYS A 107 -13.68 33.22 42.62
N GLU A 108 -12.90 32.98 43.69
CA GLU A 108 -11.73 33.81 44.05
C GLU A 108 -10.76 34.02 42.88
N GLU A 109 -10.50 32.96 42.09
CA GLU A 109 -9.61 32.98 40.92
C GLU A 109 -10.06 33.95 39.81
N LEU A 110 -11.38 34.20 39.70
CA LEU A 110 -11.97 35.06 38.68
C LEU A 110 -12.13 36.50 39.13
N LYS A 111 -12.19 36.77 40.44
CA LYS A 111 -12.40 38.13 40.97
C LYS A 111 -11.48 39.20 40.36
N PRO A 112 -10.18 38.94 40.12
CA PRO A 112 -9.29 39.95 39.53
C PRO A 112 -9.60 40.33 38.09
N ILE A 113 -10.36 39.49 37.37
CA ILE A 113 -10.71 39.67 35.95
C ILE A 113 -12.23 39.74 35.71
N ALA A 114 -13.03 39.72 36.77
CA ALA A 114 -14.50 39.69 36.68
C ALA A 114 -15.06 40.96 36.03
N GLU A 115 -14.43 42.11 36.23
CA GLU A 115 -14.73 43.40 35.60
C GLU A 115 -14.51 43.41 34.08
N LEU A 116 -13.69 42.50 33.55
CA LEU A 116 -13.44 42.40 32.11
C LEU A 116 -14.69 41.98 31.33
N GLN A 117 -15.72 41.46 31.99
CA GLN A 117 -17.02 41.23 31.35
C GLN A 117 -17.69 42.53 30.84
N TYR A 118 -17.31 43.68 31.40
CA TYR A 118 -17.86 44.99 31.05
C TYR A 118 -16.94 45.78 30.10
N ARG A 119 -15.62 45.60 30.25
CA ARG A 119 -14.60 46.31 29.45
C ARG A 119 -14.07 45.51 28.26
N GLY A 120 -14.16 44.19 28.31
CA GLY A 120 -13.78 43.28 27.24
C GLY A 120 -15.00 42.80 26.46
N VAL A 121 -14.75 41.89 25.53
CA VAL A 121 -15.79 41.21 24.74
C VAL A 121 -15.64 39.71 24.88
N ILE A 122 -16.76 38.99 24.99
CA ILE A 122 -16.73 37.52 25.06
C ILE A 122 -16.86 36.96 23.64
N TRP A 123 -15.94 36.08 23.24
CA TRP A 123 -16.09 35.30 22.02
C TRP A 123 -17.18 34.24 22.23
N SER A 124 -18.42 34.59 21.85
CA SER A 124 -19.62 33.76 22.04
C SER A 124 -20.46 33.69 20.77
N GLN A 125 -21.37 32.72 20.72
CA GLN A 125 -22.40 32.64 19.68
C GLN A 125 -23.36 33.86 19.75
N ILE A 126 -24.13 34.09 18.69
CA ILE A 126 -25.15 35.16 18.64
C ILE A 126 -26.19 34.99 19.76
N ASN A 127 -26.52 33.75 20.13
CA ASN A 127 -27.42 33.41 21.24
C ASN A 127 -26.77 33.54 22.64
N ALA A 128 -25.58 34.14 22.73
CA ALA A 128 -24.81 34.34 23.95
C ALA A 128 -24.22 33.08 24.61
N LYS A 129 -24.34 31.88 24.01
CA LYS A 129 -23.72 30.65 24.50
C LYS A 129 -22.24 30.56 24.12
N ASP A 130 -21.48 29.80 24.91
CA ASP A 130 -20.08 29.48 24.65
C ASP A 130 -19.93 28.70 23.33
N TRP A 131 -18.83 28.88 22.62
CA TRP A 131 -18.51 28.10 21.43
C TRP A 131 -18.01 26.71 21.85
N THR A 132 -18.81 25.68 21.65
CA THR A 132 -18.32 24.29 21.65
C THR A 132 -17.71 23.97 20.29
N VAL A 133 -16.83 22.95 20.22
CA VAL A 133 -16.21 22.54 18.94
C VAL A 133 -17.29 22.19 17.90
N LEU A 134 -18.32 21.45 18.32
CA LEU A 134 -19.45 21.10 17.47
C LEU A 134 -20.24 22.35 17.01
N ALA A 135 -20.50 23.29 17.93
CA ALA A 135 -21.22 24.51 17.57
C ALA A 135 -20.43 25.33 16.55
N PHE A 136 -19.11 25.43 16.71
CA PHE A 136 -18.24 26.16 15.79
C PHE A 136 -18.19 25.52 14.40
N LEU A 137 -18.16 24.19 14.32
CA LEU A 137 -18.25 23.47 13.05
C LEU A 137 -19.59 23.70 12.34
N LYS A 138 -20.69 23.60 13.08
CA LYS A 138 -22.05 23.53 12.50
C LYS A 138 -22.69 24.89 12.22
N SER A 139 -22.43 25.90 13.05
CA SER A 139 -23.15 27.17 12.96
C SER A 139 -22.82 27.92 11.67
N ASP A 140 -23.85 28.37 10.96
CA ASP A 140 -23.78 29.28 9.81
C ASP A 140 -23.58 30.74 10.25
N GLN A 141 -23.86 31.05 11.51
CA GLN A 141 -23.76 32.38 12.11
C GLN A 141 -22.50 32.50 12.98
N GLY A 142 -21.35 32.70 12.32
CA GLY A 142 -20.06 32.91 12.98
C GLY A 142 -19.22 31.64 13.18
N GLY A 143 -19.77 30.48 12.85
CA GLY A 143 -19.05 29.21 12.72
C GLY A 143 -18.66 28.90 11.27
N LEU A 144 -18.47 27.62 10.95
CA LEU A 144 -18.03 27.14 9.62
C LEU A 144 -19.15 26.64 8.71
N GLY A 145 -20.38 26.45 9.22
CA GLY A 145 -21.53 25.99 8.44
C GLY A 145 -21.38 24.58 7.84
N LEU A 146 -20.65 23.68 8.50
CA LEU A 146 -20.37 22.31 8.04
C LEU A 146 -21.45 21.32 8.54
N ASP A 147 -21.65 20.22 7.81
CA ASP A 147 -22.55 19.13 8.21
C ASP A 147 -21.86 18.20 9.21
N ALA A 148 -21.87 18.57 10.50
CA ALA A 148 -21.32 17.75 11.58
C ALA A 148 -22.42 16.94 12.30
N ALA A 149 -22.15 15.65 12.50
CA ALA A 149 -23.04 14.74 13.22
C ALA A 149 -23.15 15.11 14.72
N MET A 150 -24.32 14.89 15.31
CA MET A 150 -24.66 15.38 16.65
C MET A 150 -24.71 14.27 17.73
N ASP A 151 -24.58 13.02 17.32
CA ASP A 151 -24.57 11.87 18.23
C ASP A 151 -23.33 11.88 19.14
N LYS A 152 -23.40 11.12 20.23
CA LYS A 152 -22.37 11.11 21.27
C LYS A 152 -21.03 10.59 20.75
N GLU A 153 -21.06 9.65 19.80
CA GLU A 153 -19.87 9.00 19.27
C GLU A 153 -19.10 9.92 18.35
N ALA A 154 -19.79 10.62 17.44
CA ALA A 154 -19.21 11.64 16.58
C ALA A 154 -18.60 12.78 17.40
N LYS A 155 -19.26 13.24 18.46
CA LYS A 155 -18.72 14.29 19.37
C LYS A 155 -17.42 13.86 20.03
N ASN A 156 -17.32 12.60 20.46
CA ASN A 156 -16.12 12.09 21.09
C ASN A 156 -14.97 11.97 20.07
N ALA A 157 -15.23 11.36 18.91
CA ALA A 157 -14.24 11.24 17.83
C ALA A 157 -13.74 12.63 17.34
N MET A 158 -14.63 13.61 17.26
CA MET A 158 -14.30 15.01 16.94
C MET A 158 -13.33 15.62 17.97
N GLN A 159 -13.54 15.41 19.26
CA GLN A 159 -12.63 15.91 20.30
C GLN A 159 -11.25 15.25 20.23
N LEU A 160 -11.20 13.93 20.02
CA LEU A 160 -9.95 13.18 19.90
C LEU A 160 -9.15 13.57 18.66
N SER A 161 -9.82 13.93 17.56
CA SER A 161 -9.20 14.30 16.28
C SER A 161 -8.97 15.81 16.10
N LEU A 162 -9.32 16.63 17.10
CA LEU A 162 -9.32 18.09 16.99
C LEU A 162 -7.97 18.66 16.56
N TYR A 163 -6.86 18.08 17.03
CA TYR A 163 -5.52 18.53 16.69
C TYR A 163 -5.17 18.32 15.20
N ARG A 164 -5.68 17.25 14.56
CA ARG A 164 -5.55 17.04 13.10
C ARG A 164 -6.51 17.93 12.33
N LEU A 165 -7.70 18.15 12.87
CA LEU A 165 -8.74 18.97 12.22
C LEU A 165 -8.27 20.42 12.00
N LEU A 166 -7.36 20.93 12.83
CA LEU A 166 -6.76 22.26 12.67
C LEU A 166 -6.10 22.49 11.31
N ASP A 167 -5.50 21.45 10.74
CA ASP A 167 -4.72 21.53 9.51
C ASP A 167 -5.57 21.25 8.24
N GLU A 168 -6.83 20.84 8.41
CA GLU A 168 -7.74 20.55 7.30
C GLU A 168 -8.23 21.81 6.59
N ASP A 169 -8.35 21.75 5.26
CA ASP A 169 -8.96 22.83 4.48
C ASP A 169 -10.48 22.79 4.61
N VAL A 170 -11.05 23.85 5.18
CA VAL A 170 -12.49 23.98 5.40
C VAL A 170 -13.30 23.87 4.10
N GLU A 171 -12.75 24.30 2.96
CA GLU A 171 -13.45 24.18 1.67
C GLU A 171 -13.60 22.73 1.21
N LEU A 172 -12.64 21.85 1.56
CA LEU A 172 -12.72 20.41 1.26
C LEU A 172 -13.68 19.65 2.19
N LEU A 173 -14.07 20.28 3.31
CA LEU A 173 -15.04 19.73 4.25
C LEU A 173 -16.48 20.10 3.87
N LYS A 174 -16.68 21.17 3.08
CA LYS A 174 -18.02 21.56 2.62
C LYS A 174 -18.65 20.47 1.75
N GLY A 175 -19.92 20.15 2.04
CA GLY A 175 -20.66 19.10 1.34
C GLY A 175 -20.35 17.68 1.81
N LYS A 176 -19.40 17.49 2.75
CA LYS A 176 -19.16 16.20 3.41
C LYS A 176 -19.88 16.17 4.75
N ARG A 177 -20.38 14.98 5.12
CA ARG A 177 -20.89 14.71 6.46
C ARG A 177 -19.73 14.32 7.37
N LEU A 178 -19.50 15.11 8.42
CA LEU A 178 -18.48 14.90 9.43
C LEU A 178 -19.06 14.06 10.57
N ASP A 179 -18.98 12.75 10.43
CA ASP A 179 -19.41 11.77 11.42
C ASP A 179 -18.22 11.11 12.14
N LYS A 180 -18.51 10.13 13.01
CA LYS A 180 -17.50 9.35 13.73
C LYS A 180 -16.45 8.75 12.80
N ASN A 181 -16.85 8.23 11.64
CA ASN A 181 -15.96 7.58 10.69
C ASN A 181 -15.03 8.59 10.03
N PHE A 182 -15.54 9.77 9.67
CA PHE A 182 -14.72 10.87 9.17
C PHE A 182 -13.61 11.26 10.17
N PHE A 183 -13.98 11.54 11.42
CA PHE A 183 -13.03 11.96 12.45
C PHE A 183 -12.00 10.89 12.81
N ASN A 184 -12.40 9.62 12.83
CA ASN A 184 -11.46 8.52 13.05
C ASN A 184 -10.53 8.34 11.84
N THR A 185 -11.01 8.51 10.61
CA THR A 185 -10.18 8.41 9.40
C THR A 185 -9.09 9.49 9.37
N LEU A 186 -9.40 10.67 9.91
CA LEU A 186 -8.45 11.77 10.04
C LEU A 186 -7.30 11.43 11.00
N LEU A 187 -7.55 10.60 12.01
CA LEU A 187 -6.54 10.09 12.93
C LEU A 187 -5.69 8.98 12.28
N THR A 188 -6.30 8.13 11.45
CA THR A 188 -5.66 6.97 10.79
C THR A 188 -5.00 7.32 9.44
N GLY A 189 -4.46 8.54 9.30
CA GLY A 189 -3.65 8.95 8.15
C GLY A 189 -4.30 8.84 6.76
N GLY A 190 -5.63 8.69 6.68
CA GLY A 190 -6.40 8.63 5.43
C GLY A 190 -6.40 7.32 4.63
N ASP A 191 -5.64 6.28 5.03
CA ASP A 191 -5.63 4.96 4.34
C ASP A 191 -5.76 3.80 5.35
N PRO A 192 -7.00 3.47 5.76
CA PRO A 192 -7.23 2.44 6.78
C PRO A 192 -6.89 1.03 6.30
N ILE A 193 -6.93 0.76 4.99
CA ILE A 193 -6.55 -0.55 4.44
C ILE A 193 -5.05 -0.76 4.58
N ARG A 194 -4.24 0.26 4.26
CA ARG A 194 -2.79 0.19 4.46
C ARG A 194 -2.42 -0.02 5.91
N GLU A 195 -3.07 0.71 6.82
CA GLU A 195 -2.83 0.55 8.26
C GLU A 195 -3.24 -0.85 8.75
N LEU A 196 -4.35 -1.39 8.24
CA LEU A 196 -4.74 -2.77 8.54
C LEU A 196 -3.70 -3.79 8.06
N LEU A 197 -3.20 -3.66 6.83
CA LEU A 197 -2.17 -4.57 6.32
C LEU A 197 -0.86 -4.44 7.14
N GLN A 198 -0.52 -3.23 7.61
CA GLN A 198 0.62 -3.03 8.52
C GLN A 198 0.38 -3.65 9.89
N TRP A 199 -0.83 -3.55 10.44
CA TRP A 199 -1.22 -4.24 11.67
C TRP A 199 -1.09 -5.75 11.51
N LEU A 200 -1.60 -6.32 10.43
CA LEU A 200 -1.50 -7.76 10.16
C LEU A 200 -0.04 -8.21 9.94
N ASP A 201 0.81 -7.37 9.36
CA ASP A 201 2.22 -7.72 9.13
C ASP A 201 3.08 -7.59 10.40
N LYS A 202 2.83 -6.57 11.25
CA LYS A 202 3.73 -6.21 12.37
C LYS A 202 3.15 -6.47 13.77
N GLY A 203 1.85 -6.70 13.90
CA GLY A 203 1.18 -6.96 15.17
C GLY A 203 1.44 -5.87 16.21
N GLU A 204 1.82 -6.27 17.43
CA GLU A 204 2.03 -5.37 18.57
C GLU A 204 3.01 -4.22 18.30
N VAL A 205 4.01 -4.42 17.43
CA VAL A 205 4.95 -3.35 17.05
C VAL A 205 4.22 -2.19 16.38
N PHE A 206 3.17 -2.46 15.59
CA PHE A 206 2.33 -1.41 15.02
C PHE A 206 1.55 -0.66 16.11
N LYS A 207 1.02 -1.38 17.11
CA LYS A 207 0.27 -0.78 18.24
C LYS A 207 1.16 0.12 19.10
N GLU A 208 2.40 -0.29 19.39
CA GLU A 208 3.34 0.48 20.21
C GLU A 208 3.76 1.82 19.57
N VAL A 209 3.76 1.90 18.23
CA VAL A 209 4.11 3.11 17.49
C VAL A 209 2.95 4.10 17.43
N GLN A 210 1.71 3.61 17.53
CA GLN A 210 0.50 4.43 17.42
C GLN A 210 0.17 5.12 18.75
N GLY A 211 -0.29 6.37 18.70
CA GLY A 211 -0.82 7.04 19.88
C GLY A 211 -2.10 6.37 20.39
N GLU A 212 -2.42 6.51 21.69
CA GLU A 212 -3.61 5.88 22.29
C GLU A 212 -4.92 6.25 21.56
N ASN A 213 -5.02 7.51 21.10
CA ASN A 213 -6.17 8.00 20.34
C ASN A 213 -6.22 7.46 18.91
N GLU A 214 -5.06 7.31 18.27
CA GLU A 214 -4.93 6.76 16.91
C GLU A 214 -5.29 5.26 16.92
N TRP A 215 -4.85 4.51 17.93
CA TRP A 215 -5.24 3.11 18.12
C TRP A 215 -6.75 2.92 18.31
N LYS A 216 -7.39 3.73 19.16
CA LYS A 216 -8.85 3.68 19.36
C LYS A 216 -9.61 4.03 18.08
N ALA A 217 -9.14 5.02 17.31
CA ALA A 217 -9.72 5.38 16.03
C ALA A 217 -9.58 4.25 15.00
N PHE A 218 -8.39 3.66 14.91
CA PHE A 218 -8.09 2.52 14.04
C PHE A 218 -9.01 1.32 14.33
N ASN A 219 -9.19 0.96 15.60
CA ASN A 219 -10.11 -0.11 15.99
C ASN A 219 -11.55 0.18 15.57
N SER A 220 -12.02 1.42 15.79
CA SER A 220 -13.37 1.82 15.40
C SER A 220 -13.56 1.84 13.88
N VAL A 221 -12.54 2.18 13.10
CA VAL A 221 -12.60 2.17 11.63
C VAL A 221 -12.65 0.74 11.11
N CYS A 222 -11.80 -0.15 11.62
CA CYS A 222 -11.84 -1.57 11.28
C CYS A 222 -13.20 -2.18 11.62
N GLU A 223 -13.78 -1.85 12.77
CA GLU A 223 -15.06 -2.39 13.18
C GLU A 223 -16.20 -1.88 12.28
N SER A 224 -16.21 -0.59 11.93
CA SER A 224 -17.24 -0.02 11.06
C SER A 224 -17.14 -0.49 9.61
N GLN A 225 -15.93 -0.67 9.06
CA GLN A 225 -15.74 -0.96 7.63
C GLN A 225 -15.62 -2.45 7.33
N LEU A 226 -15.08 -3.23 8.27
CA LEU A 226 -14.69 -4.62 8.05
C LEU A 226 -15.32 -5.60 9.04
N ALA A 227 -16.17 -5.11 9.95
CA ALA A 227 -16.76 -5.88 11.04
C ALA A 227 -15.69 -6.69 11.80
N TYR A 228 -14.55 -6.07 12.06
CA TYR A 228 -13.38 -6.65 12.71
C TYR A 228 -12.77 -5.65 13.68
N ASN A 229 -12.54 -6.07 14.92
CA ASN A 229 -11.91 -5.23 15.92
C ASN A 229 -10.51 -5.79 16.27
N PRO A 230 -9.41 -5.12 15.87
CA PRO A 230 -8.04 -5.57 16.11
C PRO A 230 -7.72 -5.90 17.58
N GLU A 231 -8.30 -5.16 18.52
CA GLU A 231 -8.05 -5.32 19.95
C GLU A 231 -8.86 -6.47 20.57
N ASN A 232 -10.11 -6.67 20.14
CA ASN A 232 -10.98 -7.72 20.68
C ASN A 232 -10.80 -9.07 19.97
N ASP A 233 -10.69 -9.04 18.63
CA ASP A 233 -10.63 -10.25 17.80
C ASP A 233 -9.18 -10.75 17.61
N GLY A 234 -8.20 -9.87 17.82
CA GLY A 234 -6.78 -10.15 17.64
C GLY A 234 -6.35 -10.30 16.17
N ALA A 235 -5.04 -10.31 15.92
CA ALA A 235 -4.49 -10.41 14.57
C ALA A 235 -4.88 -11.71 13.84
N PHE A 236 -5.05 -12.82 14.58
CA PHE A 236 -5.37 -14.13 14.02
C PHE A 236 -6.69 -14.16 13.23
N ALA A 237 -7.75 -13.60 13.80
CA ALA A 237 -9.04 -13.48 13.12
C ALA A 237 -8.95 -12.61 11.85
N GLY A 238 -8.04 -11.63 11.84
CA GLY A 238 -7.76 -10.81 10.67
C GLY A 238 -7.12 -11.60 9.52
N PHE A 239 -6.17 -12.49 9.80
CA PHE A 239 -5.56 -13.37 8.78
C PHE A 239 -6.59 -14.32 8.16
N GLU A 240 -7.46 -14.91 8.97
CA GLU A 240 -8.53 -15.79 8.49
C GLU A 240 -9.50 -15.02 7.57
N LYS A 241 -9.90 -13.81 7.96
CA LYS A 241 -10.79 -12.96 7.12
C LYS A 241 -10.10 -12.52 5.83
N LEU A 242 -8.81 -12.19 5.89
CA LEU A 242 -8.00 -11.84 4.72
C LEU A 242 -7.93 -12.99 3.73
N ALA A 243 -7.64 -14.21 4.19
CA ALA A 243 -7.55 -15.41 3.35
C ALA A 243 -8.91 -15.85 2.77
N LYS A 244 -10.02 -15.66 3.53
CA LYS A 244 -11.38 -15.96 3.05
C LYS A 244 -11.88 -15.00 1.97
N ARG A 245 -11.38 -13.75 1.92
CA ARG A 245 -11.73 -12.75 0.88
C ARG A 245 -13.25 -12.53 0.75
N SER A 246 -13.94 -12.41 1.89
CA SER A 246 -15.40 -12.27 1.93
C SER A 246 -15.84 -10.83 2.21
N GLY A 247 -16.84 -10.35 1.47
CA GLY A 247 -17.40 -9.00 1.66
C GLY A 247 -16.35 -7.90 1.48
N ALA A 248 -16.27 -6.98 2.44
CA ALA A 248 -15.34 -5.84 2.40
C ALA A 248 -13.84 -6.26 2.41
N TRP A 249 -13.53 -7.49 2.82
CA TRP A 249 -12.17 -8.02 2.81
C TRP A 249 -11.64 -8.35 1.40
N LYS A 250 -12.51 -8.38 0.37
CA LYS A 250 -12.07 -8.50 -1.03
C LYS A 250 -11.17 -7.34 -1.43
N THR A 251 -11.57 -6.10 -1.12
CA THR A 251 -10.78 -4.90 -1.42
C THR A 251 -9.45 -4.90 -0.65
N VAL A 252 -9.44 -5.39 0.59
CA VAL A 252 -8.21 -5.53 1.39
C VAL A 252 -7.26 -6.55 0.76
N TRP A 253 -7.79 -7.68 0.29
CA TRP A 253 -7.03 -8.70 -0.40
C TRP A 253 -6.45 -8.19 -1.74
N GLU A 254 -7.26 -7.53 -2.56
CA GLU A 254 -6.82 -6.91 -3.82
C GLU A 254 -5.66 -5.93 -3.57
N ARG A 255 -5.78 -5.09 -2.54
CA ARG A 255 -4.72 -4.14 -2.13
C ARG A 255 -3.45 -4.84 -1.66
N TYR A 256 -3.57 -6.00 -1.01
CA TYR A 256 -2.43 -6.83 -0.65
C TYR A 256 -1.75 -7.41 -1.89
N CYS A 257 -2.51 -7.93 -2.86
CA CYS A 257 -2.00 -8.48 -4.12
C CYS A 257 -1.25 -7.45 -4.97
N GLU A 258 -1.56 -6.15 -4.87
CA GLU A 258 -0.80 -5.11 -5.59
C GLU A 258 0.68 -5.03 -5.17
N ALA A 259 1.01 -5.35 -3.92
CA ALA A 259 2.36 -5.23 -3.40
C ALA A 259 2.65 -6.22 -2.24
N PRO A 260 2.57 -7.54 -2.47
CA PRO A 260 2.63 -8.54 -1.39
C PRO A 260 3.99 -8.56 -0.69
N LYS A 261 5.08 -8.26 -1.41
CA LYS A 261 6.45 -8.19 -0.89
C LYS A 261 6.65 -7.11 0.19
N ARG A 262 5.73 -6.15 0.33
CA ARG A 262 5.77 -5.15 1.41
C ARG A 262 5.34 -5.69 2.77
N TYR A 263 4.65 -6.83 2.80
CA TYR A 263 4.09 -7.43 4.01
C TYR A 263 4.57 -8.90 4.14
N PRO A 264 5.88 -9.12 4.40
CA PRO A 264 6.50 -10.44 4.32
C PRO A 264 6.00 -11.43 5.37
N ASN A 265 5.42 -10.98 6.49
CA ASN A 265 4.99 -11.86 7.57
C ASN A 265 3.59 -12.44 7.33
N ILE A 266 2.76 -11.79 6.50
CA ILE A 266 1.36 -12.19 6.25
C ILE A 266 1.25 -13.64 5.76
N PRO A 267 2.03 -14.12 4.75
CA PRO A 267 1.92 -15.51 4.29
C PRO A 267 2.22 -16.52 5.39
N GLY A 268 3.25 -16.26 6.21
CA GLY A 268 3.59 -17.12 7.35
C GLY A 268 2.50 -17.17 8.40
N SER A 269 1.85 -16.04 8.66
CA SER A 269 0.74 -15.96 9.60
C SER A 269 -0.52 -16.67 9.10
N ILE A 270 -0.89 -16.52 7.82
CA ILE A 270 -2.04 -17.23 7.22
C ILE A 270 -1.82 -18.75 7.26
N ARG A 271 -0.59 -19.24 7.10
CA ARG A 271 -0.27 -20.67 7.23
C ARG A 271 -0.67 -21.27 8.58
N ASN A 272 -0.64 -20.47 9.63
CA ASN A 272 -1.00 -20.90 10.98
C ASN A 272 -2.52 -20.89 11.22
N CYS A 273 -3.31 -20.35 10.30
CA CYS A 273 -4.76 -20.35 10.40
C CYS A 273 -5.36 -21.67 9.88
N PRO A 274 -6.46 -22.17 10.48
CA PRO A 274 -7.16 -23.34 9.97
C PRO A 274 -7.79 -23.01 8.62
N MET A 275 -7.28 -23.65 7.58
CA MET A 275 -7.90 -23.61 6.26
C MET A 275 -9.20 -24.44 6.28
N PRO A 276 -10.28 -24.00 5.61
CA PRO A 276 -11.46 -24.82 5.39
C PRO A 276 -11.11 -26.15 4.71
N ASP A 277 -11.81 -27.23 5.08
CA ASP A 277 -11.59 -28.54 4.45
C ASP A 277 -11.92 -28.47 2.95
N PRO A 278 -10.99 -28.89 2.07
CA PRO A 278 -11.23 -28.85 0.64
C PRO A 278 -12.26 -29.91 0.24
N ASP A 279 -13.26 -29.48 -0.52
CA ASP A 279 -14.31 -30.29 -1.14
C ASP A 279 -14.17 -30.34 -2.68
N LEU A 280 -15.15 -30.94 -3.36
CA LEU A 280 -15.15 -31.07 -4.82
C LEU A 280 -15.32 -29.72 -5.56
N PHE A 281 -15.76 -28.68 -4.85
CA PHE A 281 -15.97 -27.33 -5.39
C PHE A 281 -14.83 -26.37 -5.01
N SER A 282 -13.77 -26.90 -4.39
CA SER A 282 -12.62 -26.12 -3.98
C SER A 282 -11.79 -25.69 -5.18
N SER A 283 -11.65 -24.38 -5.34
CA SER A 283 -11.03 -23.71 -6.49
C SER A 283 -10.17 -22.54 -6.02
N GLU A 284 -9.49 -21.90 -6.97
CA GLU A 284 -8.72 -20.67 -6.78
C GLU A 284 -9.57 -19.53 -6.21
N GLU A 285 -10.88 -19.50 -6.50
CA GLU A 285 -11.79 -18.49 -5.97
C GLU A 285 -12.13 -18.71 -4.48
N SER A 286 -12.34 -19.96 -4.07
CA SER A 286 -12.67 -20.28 -2.67
C SER A 286 -11.42 -20.42 -1.79
N HIS A 287 -10.36 -21.06 -2.30
CA HIS A 287 -9.18 -21.44 -1.53
C HIS A 287 -7.89 -20.74 -1.97
N GLY A 288 -7.89 -19.98 -3.07
CA GLY A 288 -6.69 -19.29 -3.55
C GLY A 288 -6.14 -18.20 -2.61
N GLY A 289 -6.87 -17.83 -1.55
CA GLY A 289 -6.37 -16.97 -0.48
C GLY A 289 -5.56 -17.70 0.60
N TRP A 290 -5.38 -19.02 0.46
CA TRP A 290 -4.69 -19.87 1.42
C TRP A 290 -3.39 -20.44 0.83
N PRO A 291 -2.21 -20.13 1.40
CA PRO A 291 -0.95 -20.70 0.95
C PRO A 291 -0.90 -22.23 1.13
N GLN A 292 -1.56 -22.78 2.16
CA GLN A 292 -1.63 -24.22 2.40
C GLN A 292 -2.31 -24.97 1.24
N TRP A 293 -3.39 -24.41 0.69
CA TRP A 293 -4.05 -25.00 -0.48
C TRP A 293 -3.12 -25.01 -1.68
N ASN A 294 -2.41 -23.89 -1.92
CA ASN A 294 -1.47 -23.78 -3.02
C ASN A 294 -0.33 -24.81 -2.90
N GLU A 295 0.23 -24.99 -1.71
CA GLU A 295 1.26 -26.00 -1.43
C GLU A 295 0.78 -27.42 -1.74
N VAL A 296 -0.45 -27.78 -1.32
CA VAL A 296 -1.05 -29.09 -1.66
C VAL A 296 -1.25 -29.26 -3.17
N GLN A 297 -1.61 -28.20 -3.89
CA GLN A 297 -1.75 -28.26 -5.35
C GLN A 297 -0.39 -28.36 -6.06
N GLU A 298 0.66 -27.69 -5.55
CA GLU A 298 2.03 -27.91 -6.03
C GLU A 298 2.47 -29.36 -5.83
N ASP A 299 2.18 -29.96 -4.67
CA ASP A 299 2.52 -31.36 -4.39
C ASP A 299 1.82 -32.32 -5.37
N LYS A 300 0.52 -32.12 -5.59
CA LYS A 300 -0.25 -32.91 -6.57
C LYS A 300 0.29 -32.76 -7.99
N LEU A 301 0.65 -31.53 -8.39
CA LEU A 301 1.23 -31.26 -9.69
C LEU A 301 2.59 -31.94 -9.83
N ARG A 302 3.42 -31.89 -8.80
CA ARG A 302 4.73 -32.56 -8.78
C ARG A 302 4.61 -34.06 -9.00
N ASP A 303 3.69 -34.70 -8.28
CA ASP A 303 3.44 -36.14 -8.41
C ASP A 303 2.94 -36.49 -9.82
N ALA A 304 2.07 -35.65 -10.40
CA ALA A 304 1.58 -35.83 -11.76
C ALA A 304 2.69 -35.69 -12.82
N LEU A 305 3.60 -34.73 -12.67
CA LEU A 305 4.74 -34.54 -13.57
C LEU A 305 5.73 -35.70 -13.47
N ASN A 306 6.01 -36.18 -12.26
CA ASN A 306 6.84 -37.37 -12.04
C ASN A 306 6.28 -38.62 -12.72
N GLY A 307 4.94 -38.75 -12.78
CA GLY A 307 4.26 -39.87 -13.43
C GLY A 307 4.39 -39.92 -14.96
N LEU A 308 4.90 -38.86 -15.61
CA LEU A 308 4.97 -38.77 -17.08
C LEU A 308 6.04 -39.69 -17.70
N ASN A 309 7.05 -40.11 -16.94
CA ASN A 309 8.12 -41.01 -17.43
C ASN A 309 7.60 -42.37 -17.92
N ASN A 310 6.44 -42.81 -17.44
CA ASN A 310 5.84 -44.09 -17.78
C ASN A 310 4.93 -44.02 -19.03
N LEU A 311 4.81 -42.85 -19.64
CA LEU A 311 3.90 -42.60 -20.76
C LEU A 311 4.68 -42.49 -22.09
N THR A 312 3.98 -42.76 -23.19
CA THR A 312 4.49 -42.42 -24.52
C THR A 312 4.45 -40.90 -24.73
N PRO A 313 5.27 -40.34 -25.64
CA PRO A 313 5.33 -38.88 -25.85
C PRO A 313 3.95 -38.27 -26.14
N ASP A 314 3.12 -38.92 -26.96
CA ASP A 314 1.76 -38.45 -27.27
C ASP A 314 0.86 -38.40 -26.04
N LYS A 315 0.91 -39.44 -25.19
CA LYS A 315 0.15 -39.49 -23.93
C LYS A 315 0.66 -38.47 -22.92
N ALA A 316 1.97 -38.26 -22.86
CA ALA A 316 2.58 -37.26 -21.99
C ALA A 316 2.13 -35.84 -22.40
N ARG A 317 2.11 -35.51 -23.69
CA ARG A 317 1.60 -34.21 -24.19
C ARG A 317 0.14 -33.98 -23.81
N ILE A 318 -0.73 -34.97 -24.01
CA ILE A 318 -2.15 -34.89 -23.60
C ILE A 318 -2.24 -34.61 -22.10
N LYS A 319 -1.45 -35.32 -21.28
CA LYS A 319 -1.47 -35.12 -19.84
C LYS A 319 -0.99 -33.74 -19.42
N ILE A 320 0.05 -33.20 -20.07
CA ILE A 320 0.51 -31.83 -19.86
C ILE A 320 -0.59 -30.81 -20.17
N PHE A 321 -1.36 -31.00 -21.25
CA PHE A 321 -2.48 -30.12 -21.58
C PHE A 321 -3.61 -30.16 -20.54
N GLU A 322 -3.90 -31.33 -19.97
CA GLU A 322 -4.83 -31.46 -18.86
C GLU A 322 -4.34 -30.73 -17.61
N LEU A 323 -3.04 -30.87 -17.28
CA LEU A 323 -2.43 -30.22 -16.13
C LEU A 323 -2.44 -28.69 -16.27
N GLU A 324 -2.11 -28.17 -17.44
CA GLU A 324 -2.18 -26.73 -17.72
C GLU A 324 -3.60 -26.19 -17.48
N LYS A 325 -4.61 -26.86 -18.05
CA LYS A 325 -6.02 -26.46 -17.86
C LYS A 325 -6.47 -26.49 -16.39
N SER A 326 -5.90 -27.37 -15.58
CA SER A 326 -6.25 -27.49 -14.15
C SER A 326 -5.49 -26.53 -13.24
N HIS A 327 -4.39 -25.94 -13.69
CA HIS A 327 -3.49 -25.15 -12.83
C HIS A 327 -3.17 -23.75 -13.36
N GLU A 328 -3.61 -23.37 -14.57
CA GLU A 328 -3.29 -22.07 -15.19
C GLU A 328 -3.62 -20.87 -14.30
N GLN A 329 -4.79 -20.89 -13.64
CA GLN A 329 -5.26 -19.79 -12.79
C GLN A 329 -4.39 -19.59 -11.54
N ARG A 330 -3.60 -20.60 -11.14
CA ARG A 330 -2.71 -20.51 -9.99
C ARG A 330 -1.51 -19.58 -10.25
N ARG A 331 -1.20 -19.29 -11.52
CA ARG A 331 -0.19 -18.29 -11.90
C ARG A 331 -0.62 -16.86 -11.58
N ASP A 332 -1.92 -16.59 -11.55
CA ASP A 332 -2.48 -15.26 -11.25
C ASP A 332 -2.68 -15.03 -9.74
N LEU A 333 -2.44 -16.05 -8.91
CA LEU A 333 -2.52 -15.91 -7.46
C LEU A 333 -1.28 -15.17 -6.94
N VAL A 334 -1.48 -14.41 -5.86
CA VAL A 334 -0.41 -13.71 -5.12
C VAL A 334 0.76 -14.62 -4.71
N TRP A 335 0.50 -15.92 -4.61
CA TRP A 335 1.50 -16.95 -4.30
C TRP A 335 2.54 -17.12 -5.41
N ALA A 336 2.17 -16.94 -6.68
CA ALA A 336 3.13 -16.98 -7.78
C ALA A 336 4.13 -15.80 -7.69
N ASP A 337 3.65 -14.59 -7.41
CA ASP A 337 4.49 -13.39 -7.21
C ASP A 337 5.46 -13.52 -6.03
N LEU A 338 5.08 -14.33 -5.03
CA LEU A 338 5.88 -14.67 -3.86
C LEU A 338 6.77 -15.90 -4.06
N GLY A 339 6.72 -16.56 -5.22
CA GLY A 339 7.53 -17.74 -5.55
C GLY A 339 7.01 -19.07 -5.01
N PHE A 340 5.80 -19.11 -4.44
CA PHE A 340 5.21 -20.32 -3.87
C PHE A 340 4.47 -21.20 -4.89
N SER A 341 4.37 -20.78 -6.16
CA SER A 341 3.71 -21.52 -7.25
C SER A 341 4.67 -21.86 -8.40
N SER A 342 5.89 -22.29 -8.06
CA SER A 342 6.99 -22.52 -9.01
C SER A 342 6.62 -23.50 -10.15
N LEU A 343 5.99 -24.63 -9.81
CA LEU A 343 5.58 -25.64 -10.80
C LEU A 343 4.43 -25.12 -11.67
N ALA A 344 3.43 -24.45 -11.10
CA ALA A 344 2.35 -23.85 -11.87
C ALA A 344 2.87 -22.78 -12.87
N SER A 345 3.86 -21.98 -12.47
CA SER A 345 4.54 -21.03 -13.36
C SER A 345 5.33 -21.74 -14.47
N SER A 346 5.93 -22.90 -14.19
CA SER A 346 6.65 -23.70 -15.18
C SER A 346 5.75 -24.40 -16.21
N LEU A 347 4.44 -24.52 -15.94
CA LEU A 347 3.51 -25.23 -16.81
C LEU A 347 3.25 -24.51 -18.15
N GLU A 348 3.25 -23.18 -18.20
CA GLU A 348 3.03 -22.44 -19.45
C GLU A 348 4.12 -22.74 -20.50
N PRO A 349 5.43 -22.63 -20.19
CA PRO A 349 6.45 -23.01 -21.15
C PRO A 349 6.46 -24.53 -21.42
N LEU A 350 6.09 -25.37 -20.44
CA LEU A 350 5.93 -26.83 -20.64
C LEU A 350 4.79 -27.19 -21.58
N PHE A 351 3.65 -26.50 -21.48
CA PHE A 351 2.51 -26.62 -22.38
C PHE A 351 2.92 -26.26 -23.81
N ASN A 352 3.61 -25.14 -23.97
CA ASN A 352 4.10 -24.70 -25.27
C ASN A 352 5.14 -25.65 -25.85
N LEU A 353 6.03 -26.20 -25.03
CA LEU A 353 6.98 -27.25 -25.43
C LEU A 353 6.23 -28.49 -25.93
N ALA A 354 5.26 -28.98 -25.17
CA ALA A 354 4.43 -30.12 -25.55
C ALA A 354 3.64 -29.87 -26.84
N ARG A 355 3.17 -28.63 -27.07
CA ARG A 355 2.47 -28.22 -28.29
C ARG A 355 3.38 -28.20 -29.51
N ILE A 356 4.53 -27.53 -29.44
CA ILE A 356 5.43 -27.39 -30.60
C ILE A 356 6.08 -28.72 -30.98
N THR A 357 6.45 -29.54 -29.99
CA THR A 357 7.06 -30.87 -30.24
C THR A 357 6.11 -31.89 -30.87
N GLN A 358 4.85 -31.54 -31.14
CA GLN A 358 3.97 -32.33 -32.02
C GLN A 358 4.41 -32.26 -33.48
N GLU A 359 5.02 -31.14 -33.87
CA GLU A 359 5.62 -30.98 -35.19
C GLU A 359 6.97 -31.69 -35.23
N SER A 360 7.20 -32.46 -36.30
CA SER A 360 8.42 -33.23 -36.48
C SER A 360 9.36 -32.56 -37.47
N LEU A 361 10.64 -32.47 -37.11
CA LEU A 361 11.70 -31.90 -37.94
C LEU A 361 12.58 -33.02 -38.53
N VAL A 362 11.95 -34.07 -39.07
CA VAL A 362 12.61 -35.27 -39.61
C VAL A 362 12.30 -35.52 -41.08
N ALA A 363 12.21 -34.45 -41.86
CA ALA A 363 11.94 -34.50 -43.30
C ALA A 363 12.77 -33.46 -44.06
N GLY A 364 13.02 -33.74 -45.34
CA GLY A 364 13.68 -32.82 -46.27
C GLY A 364 15.21 -32.93 -46.31
N THR A 365 15.82 -31.95 -46.97
CA THR A 365 17.25 -31.78 -47.16
C THR A 365 17.89 -31.07 -45.95
N ILE A 366 19.22 -30.96 -45.94
CA ILE A 366 19.93 -30.18 -44.90
C ILE A 366 19.45 -28.72 -44.86
N SER A 367 19.13 -28.12 -46.01
CA SER A 367 18.62 -26.75 -46.09
C SER A 367 17.25 -26.61 -45.45
N ASP A 368 16.37 -27.61 -45.63
CA ASP A 368 15.03 -27.61 -45.03
C ASP A 368 15.12 -27.74 -43.50
N LEU A 369 16.02 -28.60 -43.01
CA LEU A 369 16.27 -28.76 -41.57
C LEU A 369 16.83 -27.46 -40.96
N LYS A 370 17.76 -26.78 -41.66
CA LYS A 370 18.27 -25.47 -41.25
C LYS A 370 17.12 -24.49 -41.09
N GLU A 371 16.34 -24.29 -42.15
CA GLU A 371 15.27 -23.29 -42.17
C GLU A 371 14.21 -23.59 -41.10
N GLY A 372 13.78 -24.84 -40.96
CA GLY A 372 12.85 -25.23 -39.90
C GLY A 372 13.38 -24.93 -38.50
N TYR A 373 14.65 -25.25 -38.24
CA TYR A 373 15.26 -24.97 -36.94
C TYR A 373 15.38 -23.46 -36.67
N LEU A 374 15.75 -22.66 -37.69
CA LEU A 374 15.85 -21.20 -37.61
C LEU A 374 14.49 -20.52 -37.40
N GLN A 375 13.43 -21.02 -38.03
CA GLN A 375 12.09 -20.44 -37.92
C GLN A 375 11.43 -20.74 -36.56
N TRP A 376 11.53 -21.98 -36.10
CA TRP A 376 10.79 -22.40 -34.90
C TRP A 376 11.50 -23.44 -34.02
N GLY A 377 12.37 -24.30 -34.55
CA GLY A 377 13.00 -25.37 -33.76
C GLY A 377 13.78 -24.86 -32.54
N TRP A 378 14.46 -23.73 -32.67
CA TRP A 378 15.18 -23.08 -31.56
C TRP A 378 14.29 -22.68 -30.37
N LYS A 379 12.99 -22.45 -30.61
CA LYS A 379 12.02 -22.11 -29.55
C LYS A 379 11.79 -23.30 -28.61
N VAL A 380 11.92 -24.52 -29.13
CA VAL A 380 11.82 -25.76 -28.33
C VAL A 380 12.94 -25.79 -27.29
N ASP A 381 14.18 -25.52 -27.71
CA ASP A 381 15.34 -25.49 -26.81
C ASP A 381 15.25 -24.36 -25.77
N ARG A 382 14.73 -23.20 -26.18
CA ARG A 382 14.46 -22.08 -25.29
C ARG A 382 13.47 -22.45 -24.19
N MET A 383 12.35 -23.07 -24.55
CA MET A 383 11.29 -23.44 -23.60
C MET A 383 11.81 -24.37 -22.51
N VAL A 384 12.74 -25.28 -22.83
CA VAL A 384 13.40 -26.12 -21.81
C VAL A 384 14.08 -25.26 -20.75
N ILE A 385 14.79 -24.20 -21.13
CA ILE A 385 15.44 -23.29 -20.18
C ILE A 385 14.42 -22.45 -19.42
N GLU A 386 13.36 -21.99 -20.07
CA GLU A 386 12.28 -21.24 -19.42
C GLU A 386 11.58 -22.08 -18.34
N ILE A 387 11.29 -23.36 -18.61
CA ILE A 387 10.74 -24.28 -17.61
C ILE A 387 11.68 -24.41 -16.41
N LEU A 388 12.97 -24.64 -16.66
CA LEU A 388 13.98 -24.80 -15.61
C LEU A 388 14.23 -23.52 -14.81
N PHE A 389 14.00 -22.35 -15.40
CA PHE A 389 14.15 -21.06 -14.72
C PHE A 389 13.12 -20.84 -13.61
N HIS A 390 11.94 -21.46 -13.69
CA HIS A 390 10.87 -21.28 -12.70
C HIS A 390 11.03 -22.12 -11.43
N VAL A 391 11.97 -23.08 -11.41
CA VAL A 391 12.08 -24.05 -10.30
C VAL A 391 13.39 -23.87 -9.53
N ASP A 392 13.27 -23.64 -8.24
CA ASP A 392 14.42 -23.48 -7.34
C ASP A 392 14.70 -24.74 -6.49
N SER A 393 13.68 -25.56 -6.24
CA SER A 393 13.81 -26.74 -5.37
C SER A 393 14.26 -27.98 -6.16
N GLN A 394 15.11 -28.80 -5.54
CA GLN A 394 15.58 -30.06 -6.15
C GLN A 394 14.44 -30.99 -6.56
N LYS A 395 13.37 -31.05 -5.75
CA LYS A 395 12.20 -31.90 -6.04
C LYS A 395 11.41 -31.40 -7.23
N ASP A 396 11.25 -30.08 -7.35
CA ASP A 396 10.56 -29.46 -8.49
C ASP A 396 11.39 -29.61 -9.77
N PHE A 397 12.70 -29.40 -9.66
CA PHE A 397 13.65 -29.62 -10.74
C PHE A 397 13.58 -31.04 -11.31
N GLU A 398 13.52 -32.06 -10.45
CA GLU A 398 13.38 -33.47 -10.85
C GLU A 398 12.03 -33.73 -11.55
N ALA A 399 10.94 -33.16 -11.05
CA ALA A 399 9.61 -33.31 -11.64
C ALA A 399 9.52 -32.67 -13.03
N VAL A 400 9.96 -31.42 -13.19
CA VAL A 400 9.94 -30.77 -14.51
C VAL A 400 10.92 -31.43 -15.47
N THR A 401 12.08 -31.89 -15.00
CA THR A 401 13.03 -32.66 -15.81
C THR A 401 12.40 -33.94 -16.32
N THR A 402 11.63 -34.64 -15.48
CA THR A 402 10.89 -35.83 -15.87
C THR A 402 9.89 -35.53 -16.99
N ALA A 403 9.13 -34.45 -16.87
CA ALA A 403 8.19 -34.00 -17.89
C ALA A 403 8.88 -33.61 -19.20
N ILE A 404 9.96 -32.82 -19.12
CA ILE A 404 10.79 -32.42 -20.28
C ILE A 404 11.30 -33.67 -20.99
N ARG A 405 11.89 -34.63 -20.27
CA ARG A 405 12.41 -35.87 -20.87
C ARG A 405 11.35 -36.72 -21.54
N ALA A 406 10.09 -36.65 -21.11
CA ALA A 406 9.00 -37.42 -21.73
C ALA A 406 8.62 -36.89 -23.14
N VAL A 407 8.82 -35.60 -23.42
CA VAL A 407 8.38 -34.96 -24.67
C VAL A 407 9.52 -34.41 -25.53
N TYR A 408 10.51 -33.77 -24.92
CA TYR A 408 11.62 -33.12 -25.61
C TYR A 408 12.71 -34.10 -26.01
N LEU A 409 13.10 -35.02 -25.12
CA LEU A 409 14.20 -35.95 -25.40
C LEU A 409 13.94 -36.83 -26.64
N PRO A 410 12.76 -37.45 -26.83
CA PRO A 410 12.48 -38.21 -28.05
C PRO A 410 12.51 -37.32 -29.30
N TRP A 411 11.97 -36.11 -29.21
CA TRP A 411 11.93 -35.15 -30.33
C TRP A 411 13.33 -34.73 -30.78
N VAL A 412 14.21 -34.36 -29.83
CA VAL A 412 15.58 -33.93 -30.14
C VAL A 412 16.44 -35.09 -30.61
N GLU A 413 16.23 -36.30 -30.07
CA GLU A 413 16.90 -37.51 -30.56
C GLU A 413 16.52 -37.85 -32.00
N ASP A 414 15.23 -37.79 -32.33
CA ASP A 414 14.74 -38.04 -33.69
C ASP A 414 15.29 -37.01 -34.67
N PHE A 415 15.28 -35.71 -34.31
CA PHE A 415 15.89 -34.65 -35.10
C PHE A 415 17.40 -34.90 -35.30
N ALA A 416 18.15 -35.19 -34.24
CA ALA A 416 19.58 -35.41 -34.31
C ALA A 416 19.94 -36.63 -35.18
N ARG A 417 19.22 -37.75 -35.03
CA ARG A 417 19.42 -38.97 -35.84
C ARG A 417 19.09 -38.73 -37.30
N TYR A 418 18.00 -38.01 -37.59
CA TYR A 418 17.63 -37.68 -38.96
C TYR A 418 18.67 -36.75 -39.60
N PHE A 419 19.09 -35.69 -38.89
CA PHE A 419 20.14 -34.80 -39.36
C PHE A 419 21.44 -35.55 -39.68
N GLN A 420 21.89 -36.44 -38.79
CA GLN A 420 23.06 -37.29 -39.04
C GLN A 420 22.90 -38.17 -40.28
N LYS A 421 21.71 -38.75 -40.48
CA LYS A 421 21.40 -39.55 -41.67
C LYS A 421 21.51 -38.73 -42.95
N VAL A 422 20.93 -37.52 -42.99
CA VAL A 422 20.98 -36.66 -44.18
C VAL A 422 22.41 -36.19 -44.44
N VAL A 423 23.15 -35.77 -43.41
CA VAL A 423 24.57 -35.40 -43.53
C VAL A 423 25.43 -36.56 -44.04
N GLY A 424 25.15 -37.79 -43.62
CA GLY A 424 25.84 -38.98 -44.14
C GLY A 424 25.59 -39.25 -45.62
N LEU A 425 24.48 -38.76 -46.19
CA LEU A 425 24.10 -38.94 -47.59
C LEU A 425 24.53 -37.76 -48.47
N GLU A 426 24.33 -36.52 -48.01
CA GLU A 426 24.54 -35.28 -48.77
C GLU A 426 25.90 -34.63 -48.50
N GLY A 427 26.60 -35.04 -47.44
CA GLY A 427 27.82 -34.40 -46.96
C GLY A 427 27.55 -33.31 -45.91
N TYR A 428 28.62 -32.78 -45.33
CA TYR A 428 28.51 -31.76 -44.28
C TYR A 428 28.11 -30.39 -44.86
N PRO A 429 27.15 -29.65 -44.27
CA PRO A 429 26.52 -28.47 -44.87
C PRO A 429 27.47 -27.33 -45.24
N GLU A 430 28.58 -27.16 -44.53
CA GLU A 430 29.58 -26.13 -44.81
C GLU A 430 30.99 -26.68 -44.66
N ILE A 431 31.69 -26.89 -45.79
CA ILE A 431 33.14 -27.09 -45.81
C ILE A 431 33.78 -25.70 -45.82
N ARG A 432 34.28 -25.24 -44.66
CA ARG A 432 35.09 -24.02 -44.60
C ARG A 432 36.38 -24.22 -45.41
N THR A 433 36.43 -23.67 -46.61
CA THR A 433 37.64 -23.68 -47.46
C THR A 433 38.57 -22.49 -47.17
N GLN A 434 38.11 -21.48 -46.42
CA GLN A 434 38.91 -20.32 -46.04
C GLN A 434 38.59 -19.88 -44.60
N ALA A 435 39.63 -19.47 -43.86
CA ALA A 435 39.48 -18.86 -42.55
C ALA A 435 38.70 -17.54 -42.67
N PRO A 436 37.85 -17.16 -41.69
CA PRO A 436 37.25 -15.84 -41.69
C PRO A 436 38.40 -14.82 -41.71
N LEU A 437 38.44 -13.96 -42.72
CA LEU A 437 39.14 -12.69 -42.60
C LEU A 437 38.45 -11.99 -41.44
N TYR A 438 39.10 -11.95 -40.27
CA TYR A 438 38.75 -10.94 -39.28
C TYR A 438 39.01 -9.61 -39.99
N GLU A 439 37.95 -8.99 -40.53
CA GLU A 439 38.04 -7.62 -40.96
C GLU A 439 38.57 -6.85 -39.75
N THR A 440 39.73 -6.20 -39.92
CA THR A 440 40.34 -5.39 -38.88
C THR A 440 39.30 -4.38 -38.42
N GLY A 441 38.82 -4.55 -37.19
CA GLY A 441 37.73 -3.73 -36.65
C GLY A 441 38.03 -2.24 -36.81
N SER A 442 36.99 -1.48 -37.14
CA SER A 442 37.06 -0.04 -37.29
C SER A 442 37.31 0.66 -35.95
N THR A 443 37.86 1.87 -35.94
CA THR A 443 38.07 2.62 -34.69
C THR A 443 36.72 2.89 -34.01
N GLY A 444 36.56 2.42 -32.77
CA GLY A 444 35.31 2.50 -32.01
C GLY A 444 34.47 1.21 -32.03
N GLU A 445 34.93 0.17 -32.74
CA GLU A 445 34.28 -1.14 -32.76
C GLU A 445 34.76 -2.03 -31.61
N CYS A 446 33.82 -2.68 -30.92
CA CYS A 446 34.11 -3.67 -29.87
C CYS A 446 33.67 -5.05 -30.36
N VAL A 447 34.61 -5.99 -30.42
CA VAL A 447 34.33 -7.39 -30.76
C VAL A 447 34.28 -8.21 -29.48
N ILE A 448 33.12 -8.79 -29.20
CA ILE A 448 32.94 -9.72 -28.08
C ILE A 448 32.82 -11.12 -28.65
N PHE A 449 33.79 -11.97 -28.33
CA PHE A 449 33.71 -13.39 -28.62
C PHE A 449 33.05 -14.11 -27.45
N ILE A 450 32.05 -14.93 -27.75
CA ILE A 450 31.36 -15.79 -26.78
C ILE A 450 31.54 -17.23 -27.27
N ASP A 451 32.30 -18.02 -26.53
CA ASP A 451 32.36 -19.46 -26.75
C ASP A 451 31.02 -20.07 -26.30
N GLY A 452 30.51 -21.06 -27.03
CA GLY A 452 29.28 -21.72 -26.60
C GLY A 452 27.98 -20.92 -26.78
N LEU A 453 27.88 -19.85 -27.58
CA LEU A 453 26.59 -19.15 -27.69
C LEU A 453 25.53 -20.00 -28.42
N ARG A 454 24.72 -20.75 -27.65
CA ARG A 454 23.63 -21.58 -28.18
C ARG A 454 22.61 -20.70 -28.92
N PHE A 455 22.05 -21.23 -30.00
CA PHE A 455 21.27 -20.42 -30.94
C PHE A 455 20.01 -19.78 -30.32
N ASP A 456 19.29 -20.50 -29.46
CA ASP A 456 18.18 -19.96 -28.66
C ASP A 456 18.63 -18.82 -27.71
N THR A 457 19.83 -18.92 -27.14
CA THR A 457 20.41 -17.86 -26.30
C THR A 457 20.80 -16.65 -27.13
N ALA A 458 21.33 -16.85 -28.35
CA ALA A 458 21.58 -15.78 -29.30
C ALA A 458 20.28 -15.04 -29.69
N LYS A 459 19.19 -15.77 -29.89
CA LYS A 459 17.86 -15.19 -30.15
C LYS A 459 17.33 -14.38 -28.96
N ARG A 460 17.51 -14.87 -27.74
CA ARG A 460 17.16 -14.09 -26.53
C ARG A 460 18.00 -12.81 -26.42
N LEU A 461 19.30 -12.87 -26.72
CA LEU A 461 20.16 -11.67 -26.74
C LEU A 461 19.69 -10.67 -27.81
N GLN A 462 19.33 -11.15 -29.00
CA GLN A 462 18.77 -10.33 -30.07
C GLN A 462 17.49 -9.60 -29.60
N GLU A 463 16.57 -10.29 -28.93
CA GLU A 463 15.35 -9.68 -28.37
C GLU A 463 15.69 -8.57 -27.34
N LEU A 464 16.58 -8.85 -26.39
CA LEU A 464 17.00 -7.86 -25.38
C LEU A 464 17.66 -6.61 -25.98
N LEU A 465 18.48 -6.79 -27.03
CA LEU A 465 19.11 -5.68 -27.74
C LEU A 465 18.08 -4.87 -28.56
N PHE A 466 17.08 -5.54 -29.13
CA PHE A 466 16.02 -4.90 -29.90
C PHE A 466 15.16 -4.02 -28.99
N ASP A 467 14.78 -4.53 -27.81
CA ASP A 467 14.05 -3.78 -26.79
C ASP A 467 14.84 -2.56 -26.29
N SER A 468 16.17 -2.66 -26.32
CA SER A 468 17.10 -1.57 -26.03
C SER A 468 17.30 -0.59 -27.20
N LYS A 469 16.54 -0.73 -28.29
CA LYS A 469 16.56 0.11 -29.51
C LYS A 469 17.90 0.08 -30.27
N VAL A 470 18.64 -1.02 -30.16
CA VAL A 470 19.89 -1.23 -30.92
C VAL A 470 19.56 -1.75 -32.33
N THR A 471 20.29 -1.29 -33.35
CA THR A 471 20.19 -1.86 -34.70
C THR A 471 20.97 -3.18 -34.76
N ILE A 472 20.30 -4.27 -35.14
CA ILE A 472 20.88 -5.61 -35.12
C ILE A 472 20.96 -6.16 -36.54
N LYS A 473 22.12 -6.72 -36.89
CA LYS A 473 22.32 -7.52 -38.09
C LYS A 473 22.76 -8.92 -37.68
N GLU A 474 22.07 -9.94 -38.16
CA GLU A 474 22.34 -11.33 -37.84
C GLU A 474 22.97 -12.05 -39.03
N ASN A 475 23.97 -12.89 -38.77
CA ASN A 475 24.56 -13.79 -39.77
C ASN A 475 24.78 -15.16 -39.13
N ILE A 476 24.11 -16.19 -39.66
CA ILE A 476 24.04 -17.53 -39.06
C ILE A 476 24.80 -18.52 -39.91
N ILE A 477 25.74 -19.22 -39.27
CA ILE A 477 26.64 -20.17 -39.91
C ILE A 477 26.62 -21.51 -39.16
N TRP A 478 26.97 -22.60 -39.84
CA TRP A 478 27.09 -23.90 -39.19
C TRP A 478 28.37 -23.97 -38.34
N ALA A 479 28.26 -24.53 -37.15
CA ALA A 479 29.40 -24.79 -36.28
C ALA A 479 29.94 -26.20 -36.54
N ALA A 480 31.23 -26.30 -36.92
CA ALA A 480 31.89 -27.57 -37.27
C ALA A 480 32.00 -28.56 -36.08
N LEU A 481 31.97 -28.03 -34.86
CA LEU A 481 31.92 -28.80 -33.61
C LEU A 481 30.76 -28.26 -32.77
N PRO A 482 30.12 -29.09 -31.93
CA PRO A 482 29.19 -28.62 -30.93
C PRO A 482 29.89 -27.55 -30.08
N SER A 483 29.33 -26.35 -30.02
CA SER A 483 29.83 -25.30 -29.15
C SER A 483 29.60 -25.75 -27.70
N VAL A 484 30.66 -25.85 -26.90
CA VAL A 484 30.54 -26.32 -25.52
C VAL A 484 29.88 -25.21 -24.69
N THR A 485 28.71 -25.49 -24.12
CA THR A 485 28.07 -24.69 -23.06
C THR A 485 28.07 -25.44 -21.76
#